data_AF-A0A662IA63-F1
#
_entry.id   AF-A0A662IA63-F1
#
_cell.length_a   1.000
_cell.length_b   1.000
_cell.length_c   1.000
_cell.angle_alpha   90.00
_cell.angle_beta   90.00
_cell.angle_gamma   90.00
#
_symmetry.space_group_name_H-M   'P 1'
#
loop_
_entity.id
_entity.type
_entity.pdbx_description
1 polymer ?
#
loop_
_entity_poly.entity_id
_entity_poly.type
_entity_poly.pdbx_seq_one_letter_code
_entity_poly.pdbx_strand_id
1 'polypeptide(L)'
;MELEEAREAVLEALRSYIRSNGRRLLTMIDALGQEEVVIYASALYSYFRPRPGLERLETALMFLHQLGVDELVEGIRLVRGEPASLRVRKKVIRELLAEEEP
;
A
#
# COMPACT_ATOMS: atom_id res chain seq x y z
N MET A 1 17.69 7.71 5.21
CA MET A 1 16.57 6.99 4.58
C MET A 1 16.60 7.35 3.12
N GLU A 2 16.77 6.35 2.26
CA GLU A 2 16.73 6.55 0.81
C GLU A 2 15.28 6.47 0.30
N LEU A 3 14.96 7.15 -0.80
CA LEU A 3 13.61 7.14 -1.38
C LEU A 3 13.15 5.72 -1.72
N GLU A 4 14.05 4.91 -2.27
CA GLU A 4 13.74 3.53 -2.66
C GLU A 4 13.49 2.63 -1.45
N GLU A 5 14.24 2.82 -0.37
CA GLU A 5 14.06 2.09 0.89
C GLU A 5 12.68 2.37 1.51
N ALA A 6 12.26 3.64 1.54
CA ALA A 6 10.94 4.01 2.05
C ALA A 6 9.81 3.45 1.16
N ARG A 7 9.98 3.51 -0.16
CA ARG A 7 9.03 2.96 -1.13
C ARG A 7 8.89 1.45 -0.96
N GLU A 8 10.00 0.73 -0.92
CA GLU A 8 10.03 -0.73 -0.77
C GLU A 8 9.32 -1.16 0.53
N ALA A 9 9.63 -0.51 1.65
CA ALA A 9 9.05 -0.85 2.94
C ALA A 9 7.51 -0.67 2.96
N VAL A 10 6.99 0.37 2.31
CA VAL A 10 5.53 0.59 2.18
C VAL A 10 4.91 -0.48 1.26
N LEU A 11 5.56 -0.80 0.14
CA LEU A 11 5.06 -1.80 -0.80
C LEU A 11 5.06 -3.20 -0.20
N GLU A 12 6.07 -3.58 0.58
CA GLU A 12 6.10 -4.86 1.30
C GLU A 12 4.94 -5.00 2.29
N ALA A 13 4.67 -3.95 3.07
CA ALA A 13 3.55 -3.93 4.00
C ALA A 13 2.21 -4.06 3.24
N LEU A 14 2.06 -3.33 2.14
CA LEU A 14 0.86 -3.40 1.29
C LEU A 14 0.69 -4.79 0.66
N ARG A 15 1.76 -5.40 0.12
CA ARG A 15 1.72 -6.76 -0.43
C ARG A 15 1.30 -7.78 0.61
N SER A 16 1.87 -7.71 1.81
CA SER A 16 1.53 -8.59 2.93
C SER A 16 0.07 -8.43 3.38
N TYR A 17 -0.42 -7.19 3.40
CA TYR A 17 -1.83 -6.87 3.65
C TYR A 17 -2.75 -7.45 2.57
N ILE A 18 -2.42 -7.26 1.29
CA ILE A 18 -3.19 -7.77 0.14
C ILE A 18 -3.18 -9.30 0.13
N ARG A 19 -2.07 -9.95 0.46
CA ARG A 19 -2.02 -11.41 0.57
C ARG A 19 -3.03 -11.94 1.60
N SER A 20 -3.17 -11.23 2.72
CA SER A 20 -4.05 -11.64 3.81
C SER A 20 -5.52 -11.26 3.59
N ASN A 21 -5.77 -10.12 2.94
CA ASN A 21 -7.11 -9.49 2.88
C ASN A 21 -7.64 -9.30 1.45
N GLY A 22 -6.82 -9.54 0.44
CA GLY A 22 -7.04 -9.17 -0.97
C GLY A 22 -8.28 -9.81 -1.58
N ARG A 23 -8.55 -11.10 -1.30
CA ARG A 23 -9.76 -11.78 -1.80
C ARG A 23 -11.04 -11.10 -1.31
N ARG A 24 -11.09 -10.74 -0.03
CA ARG A 24 -12.22 -10.01 0.57
C ARG A 24 -12.33 -8.59 0.00
N LEU A 25 -11.19 -7.89 -0.16
CA LEU A 25 -11.15 -6.57 -0.78
C LEU A 25 -11.70 -6.62 -2.21
N LEU A 26 -11.28 -7.58 -3.03
CA LEU A 26 -11.80 -7.74 -4.39
C LEU A 26 -13.31 -7.96 -4.41
N THR A 27 -13.82 -8.85 -3.55
CA THR A 27 -15.27 -9.08 -3.45
C THR A 27 -16.03 -7.79 -3.13
N MET A 28 -15.51 -6.98 -2.19
CA MET A 28 -16.12 -5.68 -1.84
C MET A 28 -16.04 -4.67 -2.98
N ILE A 29 -14.87 -4.56 -3.63
CA ILE A 29 -14.65 -3.66 -4.77
C ILE A 29 -15.60 -4.02 -5.93
N ASP A 30 -15.73 -5.31 -6.23
CA ASP A 30 -16.63 -5.84 -7.26
C ASP A 30 -18.10 -5.55 -6.92
N ALA A 31 -18.52 -5.79 -5.67
CA ALA A 31 -19.89 -5.55 -5.23
C ALA A 31 -20.28 -4.05 -5.26
N LEU A 32 -19.33 -3.15 -5.04
CA LEU A 32 -19.53 -1.71 -5.07
C LEU A 32 -19.34 -1.10 -6.47
N GLY A 33 -18.96 -1.89 -7.48
CA GLY A 33 -18.66 -1.40 -8.82
C GLY A 33 -17.48 -0.42 -8.87
N GLN A 34 -16.53 -0.58 -7.95
CA GLN A 34 -15.34 0.29 -7.85
C GLN A 34 -14.17 -0.25 -8.67
N GLU A 35 -13.31 0.64 -9.13
CA GLU A 35 -12.06 0.29 -9.83
C GLU A 35 -10.81 0.51 -8.96
N GLU A 36 -10.96 1.19 -7.83
CA GLU A 36 -9.89 1.48 -6.88
C GLU A 36 -10.43 1.38 -5.45
N VAL A 37 -9.56 1.05 -4.50
CA VAL A 37 -9.86 1.05 -3.07
C VAL A 37 -8.89 1.98 -2.34
N VAL A 38 -9.37 2.62 -1.28
CA VAL A 38 -8.53 3.38 -0.35
C VAL A 38 -8.17 2.49 0.83
N ILE A 39 -6.87 2.32 1.07
CA ILE A 39 -6.31 1.58 2.19
C ILE A 39 -5.63 2.58 3.11
N TYR A 40 -6.17 2.75 4.32
CA TYR A 40 -5.56 3.60 5.33
C TYR A 40 -4.26 2.98 5.84
N ALA A 41 -3.26 3.82 6.13
CA ALA A 41 -1.97 3.38 6.65
C ALA A 41 -2.11 2.52 7.92
N SER A 42 -3.12 2.80 8.75
CA SER A 42 -3.43 2.02 9.95
C SER A 42 -3.72 0.55 9.69
N ALA A 43 -4.28 0.21 8.52
CA ALA A 43 -4.51 -1.18 8.12
C ALA A 43 -3.20 -1.93 7.82
N LEU A 44 -2.11 -1.19 7.55
CA LEU A 44 -0.80 -1.73 7.18
C LEU A 44 0.15 -1.86 8.38
N TYR A 45 -0.16 -1.28 9.54
CA TYR A 45 0.74 -1.28 10.71
C TYR A 45 1.17 -2.68 11.14
N SER A 46 0.23 -3.63 11.19
CA SER A 46 0.51 -5.03 11.56
C SER A 46 1.32 -5.80 10.51
N TYR A 47 1.48 -5.24 9.30
CA TYR A 47 2.19 -5.85 8.18
C TYR A 47 3.53 -5.17 7.90
N PHE A 48 3.76 -4.02 8.52
CA PHE A 48 5.00 -3.28 8.37
C PHE A 48 6.13 -3.97 9.13
N ARG A 49 7.29 -4.12 8.47
CA ARG A 49 8.51 -4.66 9.09
C ARG A 49 9.44 -3.50 9.43
N PRO A 50 9.65 -3.17 10.71
CA PRO A 50 10.60 -2.14 11.11
C PRO A 50 12.02 -2.46 10.64
N ARG A 51 12.76 -1.43 10.20
CA ARG A 51 14.15 -1.52 9.74
C ARG A 51 15.00 -0.43 10.40
N PRO A 52 16.34 -0.58 10.49
CA PRO A 52 17.20 0.49 11.01
C PRO A 52 16.97 1.80 10.27
N GLY A 53 16.65 2.88 10.99
CA GLY A 53 16.35 4.18 10.40
C GLY A 53 14.92 4.33 9.84
N LEU A 54 14.12 3.27 9.85
CA LEU A 54 12.70 3.27 9.45
C LEU A 54 11.88 2.36 10.40
N GLU A 55 11.60 2.88 11.59
CA GLU A 55 10.92 2.12 12.65
C GLU A 55 9.39 2.10 12.51
N ARG A 56 8.83 3.08 11.79
CA ARG A 56 7.38 3.30 11.66
C ARG A 56 6.99 3.51 10.22
N LEU A 57 5.83 2.96 9.84
CA LEU A 57 5.27 3.13 8.51
C LEU A 57 4.98 4.60 8.21
N GLU A 58 4.49 5.35 9.20
CA GLU A 58 4.19 6.78 9.07
C GLU A 58 5.43 7.58 8.69
N THR A 59 6.60 7.20 9.20
CA THR A 59 7.86 7.84 8.85
C THR A 59 8.18 7.65 7.36
N ALA A 60 7.98 6.45 6.80
CA ALA A 60 8.15 6.21 5.36
C ALA A 60 7.14 7.02 4.53
N LEU A 61 5.87 6.98 4.91
CA LEU A 61 4.81 7.70 4.18
C LEU A 61 5.01 9.22 4.22
N MET A 62 5.40 9.78 5.37
CA MET A 62 5.74 11.19 5.50
C MET A 62 6.96 11.57 4.66
N PHE A 63 8.00 10.74 4.67
CA PHE A 63 9.20 10.98 3.87
C PHE A 63 8.89 11.00 2.37
N LEU A 64 8.13 10.01 1.88
CA LEU A 64 7.68 9.95 0.48
C LEU A 64 6.82 11.16 0.12
N HIS A 65 5.93 11.58 1.02
CA HIS A 65 5.11 12.78 0.82
C HIS A 65 5.94 14.07 0.74
N GLN A 66 6.94 14.23 1.61
CA GLN A 66 7.86 15.37 1.60
C GLN A 66 8.68 15.46 0.31
N LEU A 67 9.02 14.31 -0.27
CA LEU A 67 9.71 14.23 -1.56
C LEU A 67 8.77 14.41 -2.77
N GLY A 68 7.47 14.65 -2.54
CA GLY A 68 6.49 14.84 -3.61
C GLY A 68 6.15 13.56 -4.38
N VAL A 69 6.35 12.39 -3.77
CA VAL A 69 6.01 11.11 -4.39
C VAL A 69 4.50 10.89 -4.30
N ASP A 70 3.81 11.02 -5.42
CA ASP A 70 2.36 10.80 -5.53
C ASP A 70 2.00 9.36 -5.95
N GLU A 71 2.93 8.63 -6.57
CA GLU A 71 2.77 7.25 -7.01
C GLU A 71 3.96 6.40 -6.58
N LEU A 72 3.69 5.29 -5.88
CA LEU A 72 4.73 4.38 -5.41
C LEU A 72 5.20 3.49 -6.56
N VAL A 73 4.24 2.93 -7.29
CA VAL A 73 4.36 2.18 -8.54
C VAL A 73 3.03 2.30 -9.29
N GLU A 74 3.01 1.92 -10.57
CA GLU A 74 1.80 2.01 -11.40
C GLU A 74 0.57 1.40 -10.70
N GLY A 75 -0.45 2.24 -10.47
CA GLY A 75 -1.71 1.82 -9.85
C GLY A 75 -1.71 1.77 -8.32
N ILE A 76 -0.63 2.19 -7.65
CA ILE A 76 -0.57 2.40 -6.20
C ILE A 76 -0.16 3.85 -5.93
N ARG A 77 -1.14 4.68 -5.58
CA ARG A 77 -0.96 6.12 -5.35
C ARG A 77 -0.98 6.46 -3.87
N LEU A 78 -0.09 7.36 -3.46
CA LEU A 78 -0.13 7.96 -2.14
C LEU A 78 -1.20 9.06 -2.15
N VAL A 79 -2.16 8.99 -1.25
CA VAL A 79 -3.20 10.01 -1.13
C VAL A 79 -2.72 11.05 -0.12
N ARG A 80 -2.64 12.31 -0.56
CA ARG A 80 -2.32 13.45 0.30
C ARG A 80 -3.47 13.69 1.29
N GLY A 81 -3.18 13.66 2.59
CA GLY A 81 -4.16 13.93 3.64
C GLY A 81 -3.84 13.23 4.95
N GLU A 82 -4.55 13.63 6.01
CA GLU A 82 -4.55 12.96 7.31
C GLU A 82 -5.94 12.34 7.55
N PRO A 83 -6.04 11.01 7.77
CA PRO A 83 -4.94 10.04 7.87
C PRO A 83 -4.31 9.67 6.51
N ALA A 84 -3.02 9.31 6.54
CA ALA A 84 -2.30 8.83 5.35
C ALA A 84 -2.96 7.57 4.78
N SER A 85 -3.08 7.50 3.46
CA SER A 85 -3.71 6.37 2.78
C SER A 85 -3.13 6.12 1.39
N LEU A 86 -3.33 4.90 0.91
CA LEU A 86 -2.96 4.47 -0.43
C LEU A 86 -4.22 4.22 -1.25
N ARG A 87 -4.25 4.72 -2.49
CA ARG A 87 -5.26 4.35 -3.47
C ARG A 87 -4.69 3.28 -4.38
N VAL A 88 -5.32 2.11 -4.35
CA VAL A 88 -4.83 0.92 -5.06
C VAL A 88 -5.85 0.50 -6.10
N ARG A 89 -5.40 0.35 -7.35
CA ARG A 89 -6.23 -0.17 -8.44
C ARG A 89 -6.59 -1.62 -8.21
N LYS A 90 -7.83 -1.96 -8.51
CA LYS A 90 -8.35 -3.34 -8.51
C LYS A 90 -7.47 -4.28 -9.34
N LYS A 91 -6.98 -3.82 -10.49
CA LYS A 91 -6.05 -4.56 -11.36
C LYS A 91 -4.80 -5.01 -10.61
N VAL A 92 -4.18 -4.10 -9.84
CA VAL A 92 -2.98 -4.39 -9.04
C VAL A 92 -3.25 -5.43 -7.96
N ILE A 93 -4.41 -5.34 -7.29
CA ILE A 93 -4.80 -6.35 -6.28
C ILE A 93 -4.93 -7.73 -6.93
N ARG A 94 -5.50 -7.82 -8.15
CA ARG A 94 -5.61 -9.09 -8.89
C ARG A 94 -4.23 -9.63 -9.29
N GLU A 95 -3.35 -8.78 -9.82
CA GLU A 95 -1.99 -9.16 -10.22
C GLU A 95 -1.20 -9.70 -9.03
N LEU A 96 -1.21 -8.99 -7.90
CA LEU A 96 -0.51 -9.42 -6.68
C LEU A 96 -1.04 -10.73 -6.08
N LEU A 97 -2.32 -11.05 -6.28
CA LEU A 97 -2.88 -12.33 -5.84
C LEU A 97 -2.57 -13.47 -6.81
N ALA A 98 -2.44 -13.18 -8.11
CA ALA A 98 -2.10 -14.16 -9.13
C ALA A 98 -0.63 -14.59 -9.08
N GLU A 99 0.28 -13.68 -8.71
CA GLU A 99 1.71 -13.99 -8.49
C GLU A 99 1.96 -14.95 -7.32
N GLU A 100 0.96 -15.17 -6.46
CA GLU A 100 1.03 -16.02 -5.27
C GLU A 100 0.37 -17.39 -5.48
N GLU A 101 -0.26 -17.64 -6.64
CA GLU A 101 -0.77 -18.96 -7.01
C GLU A 101 0.37 -19.77 -7.70
N PRO A 102 0.75 -20.94 -7.16
CA PRO A 102 1.87 -21.76 -7.67
C PRO A 102 1.61 -22.40 -9.04
#